data_AF-A0AAY4EJH0-F1
#
_entry.id   AF-A0AAY4EJH0-F1
#
_cell.length_a   1.000
_cell.length_b   1.000
_cell.length_c   1.000
_cell.angle_alpha   90.00
_cell.angle_beta   90.00
_cell.angle_gamma   90.00
#
_symmetry.space_group_name_H-M   'P 1'
#
loop_
_entity.id
_entity.type
_entity.pdbx_description
1 polymer ?
#
loop_
_entity_poly.entity_id
_entity_poly.type
_entity_poly.pdbx_seq_one_letter_code
_entity_poly.pdbx_strand_id
1 'polypeptide(L)'
;MDKEPRSVVIFNSSKRELYSANNGYKSMQKRLRTQWRIQSIKEDLTLDKLAGVKLWITAGPREKFTASELEVLKQYVDSGGNILVMLGEGGERKHDTNINFLLEEFGIMVNNDAVVRNVYYKYFHPKEALVSNGVLNREIIRAAGKAVTGVIDDENVGNNAQALTFIYPYGATLNVMKPAAAVLSTGSVCFPLNRPVLAFYQVKDGGKLAVLGSCHMFSDQYLDKEENSKIMDVVCQWLTTDTIHLNQIDVDDPEVADYTMLPDTGQLSERLRVCLQEQDENPRDFTSLFNTSLLKLSTDSLTHVINAYKQLNVKHEALQLIQPQFETPLPPLQSEVFEPAFKDLPPPMLDLFDLDETFSSEKVRLAQLSNKCSDDDMEFYVRKCGDILGVTGKLDKEHRDAKHILEHVFFQVVEFKKLNQEHDIDTMEGQFSPHS
;
A
#
# COMPACT_ATOMS: atom_id res chain seq x y z
N MET A 1 14.92 -49.79 14.50
CA MET A 1 15.83 -48.87 13.79
C MET A 1 16.03 -47.68 14.71
N ASP A 2 17.14 -47.67 15.43
CA ASP A 2 17.49 -46.63 16.38
C ASP A 2 17.71 -45.31 15.63
N LYS A 3 16.74 -44.39 15.74
CA LYS A 3 16.91 -43.01 15.24
C LYS A 3 17.94 -42.35 16.15
N GLU A 4 19.15 -42.12 15.64
CA GLU A 4 20.13 -41.26 16.31
C GLU A 4 19.44 -39.96 16.75
N PRO A 5 19.69 -39.46 17.98
CA PRO A 5 19.05 -38.26 18.48
C PRO A 5 19.52 -37.05 17.65
N ARG A 6 18.71 -36.66 16.67
CA ARG A 6 18.85 -35.41 15.93
C ARG A 6 18.84 -34.27 16.95
N SER A 7 19.99 -33.64 17.17
CA SER A 7 20.21 -32.66 18.25
C SER A 7 20.68 -31.29 17.73
N VAL A 8 20.71 -31.14 16.40
CA VAL A 8 21.22 -29.94 15.73
C VAL A 8 20.09 -29.12 15.14
N VAL A 9 20.10 -27.81 15.39
CA VAL A 9 19.27 -26.81 14.72
C VAL A 9 20.15 -26.02 13.74
N ILE A 10 19.71 -25.90 12.49
CA ILE A 10 20.46 -25.21 11.45
C ILE A 10 19.75 -23.92 11.06
N PHE A 11 20.48 -22.81 11.08
CA PHE A 11 20.08 -21.56 10.44
C PHE A 11 20.70 -21.48 9.05
N ASN A 12 19.86 -21.40 8.03
CA ASN A 12 20.31 -21.23 6.66
C ASN A 12 20.91 -19.84 6.46
N SER A 13 21.99 -19.78 5.70
CA SER A 13 22.70 -18.55 5.33
C SER A 13 23.22 -18.63 3.88
N SER A 14 22.73 -19.60 3.10
CA SER A 14 23.13 -19.82 1.70
C SER A 14 22.35 -18.96 0.71
N LYS A 15 21.16 -18.46 1.07
CA LYS A 15 20.28 -17.69 0.19
C LYS A 15 20.18 -16.22 0.60
N ARG A 16 21.27 -15.67 1.16
CA ARG A 16 21.39 -14.27 1.59
C ARG A 16 20.25 -13.84 2.52
N GLU A 17 19.92 -14.70 3.47
CA GLU A 17 18.86 -14.47 4.45
C GLU A 17 18.94 -13.08 5.09
N LEU A 18 17.78 -12.48 5.35
CA LEU A 18 17.70 -11.21 6.07
C LEU A 18 18.23 -11.36 7.51
N TYR A 19 17.83 -12.44 8.16
CA TYR A 19 18.27 -12.79 9.51
C TYR A 19 19.03 -14.11 9.51
N SER A 20 20.11 -14.16 10.27
CA SER A 20 20.93 -15.36 10.44
C SER A 20 21.25 -15.56 11.91
N ALA A 21 21.82 -16.72 12.26
CA ALA A 21 22.26 -16.99 13.63
C ALA A 21 23.20 -15.90 14.20
N ASN A 22 23.93 -15.18 13.34
CA ASN A 22 24.87 -14.13 13.76
C ASN A 22 24.26 -12.71 13.65
N ASN A 23 23.17 -12.54 12.89
CA ASN A 23 22.57 -11.24 12.60
C ASN A 23 21.06 -11.26 12.90
N GLY A 24 20.66 -10.53 13.95
CA GLY A 24 19.28 -10.25 14.33
C GLY A 24 18.53 -11.34 15.11
N TYR A 25 19.09 -12.55 15.27
CA TYR A 25 18.52 -13.65 16.06
C TYR A 25 19.39 -14.09 17.24
N LYS A 26 20.15 -13.19 17.85
CA LYS A 26 21.01 -13.52 18.99
C LYS A 26 20.19 -14.00 20.20
N SER A 27 19.04 -13.38 20.46
CA SER A 27 18.14 -13.75 21.56
C SER A 27 17.47 -15.10 21.32
N MET A 28 16.99 -15.35 20.10
CA MET A 28 16.45 -16.66 19.69
C MET A 28 17.53 -17.75 19.78
N GLN A 29 18.74 -17.47 19.29
CA GLN A 29 19.88 -18.37 19.38
C GLN A 29 20.23 -18.72 20.83
N LYS A 30 20.26 -17.73 21.73
CA LYS A 30 20.56 -17.93 23.14
C LYS A 30 19.56 -18.87 23.81
N ARG A 31 18.26 -18.73 23.51
CA ARG A 31 17.19 -19.60 24.04
C ARG A 31 17.30 -21.02 23.49
N LEU A 32 17.54 -21.18 22.18
CA LEU A 32 17.67 -22.49 21.56
C LEU A 32 18.94 -23.25 21.99
N ARG A 33 20.04 -22.54 22.28
CA ARG A 33 21.30 -23.16 22.76
C ARG A 33 21.17 -23.89 24.08
N THR A 34 20.13 -23.60 24.88
CA THR A 34 19.90 -24.31 26.15
C THR A 34 19.55 -25.78 25.93
N GLN A 35 18.93 -26.12 24.79
CA GLN A 35 18.44 -27.47 24.50
C GLN A 35 19.09 -28.10 23.27
N TRP A 36 19.60 -27.30 22.32
CA TRP A 36 20.04 -27.76 21.01
C TRP A 36 21.40 -27.19 20.61
N ARG A 37 22.15 -27.95 19.80
CA ARG A 37 23.39 -27.45 19.17
C ARG A 37 23.02 -26.65 17.93
N ILE A 38 23.48 -25.40 17.83
CA ILE A 38 23.16 -24.53 16.71
C ILE A 38 24.32 -24.50 15.70
N GLN A 39 24.00 -24.67 14.43
CA GLN A 39 24.92 -24.55 13.31
C GLN A 39 24.35 -23.62 12.24
N SER A 40 25.21 -23.13 11.35
CA SER A 40 24.80 -22.30 10.21
C SER A 40 25.42 -22.87 8.93
N ILE A 41 24.60 -23.00 7.90
CA ILE A 41 25.02 -23.47 6.57
C ILE A 41 25.10 -22.28 5.63
N LYS A 42 26.26 -22.10 4.97
CA LYS A 42 26.48 -21.06 3.96
C LYS A 42 26.56 -21.60 2.53
N GLU A 43 26.74 -22.91 2.40
CA GLU A 43 26.89 -23.60 1.12
C GLU A 43 25.54 -24.16 0.65
N ASP A 44 25.50 -24.69 -0.57
CA ASP A 44 24.30 -25.31 -1.13
C ASP A 44 23.80 -26.48 -0.28
N LEU A 45 22.47 -26.62 -0.26
CA LEU A 45 21.77 -27.65 0.51
C LEU A 45 21.95 -29.02 -0.13
N THR A 46 22.46 -29.98 0.65
CA THR A 46 22.55 -31.39 0.30
C THR A 46 21.97 -32.25 1.43
N LEU A 47 21.46 -33.44 1.10
CA LEU A 47 20.89 -34.36 2.09
C LEU A 47 21.89 -34.73 3.19
N ASP A 48 23.16 -34.92 2.83
CA ASP A 48 24.23 -35.27 3.78
C ASP A 48 24.43 -34.20 4.85
N LYS A 49 24.29 -32.92 4.50
CA LYS A 49 24.38 -31.80 5.45
C LYS A 49 23.17 -31.69 6.37
N LEU A 50 22.02 -32.23 5.93
CA LEU A 50 20.80 -32.29 6.71
C LEU A 50 20.72 -33.58 7.56
N ALA A 51 21.68 -34.50 7.42
CA ALA A 51 21.78 -35.67 8.27
C ALA A 51 22.03 -35.27 9.74
N GLY A 52 21.28 -35.85 10.67
CA GLY A 52 21.37 -35.52 12.09
C GLY A 52 20.74 -34.17 12.51
N VAL A 53 20.17 -33.41 11.55
CA VAL A 53 19.52 -32.12 11.81
C VAL A 53 18.08 -32.33 12.22
N LYS A 54 17.67 -31.76 13.36
CA LYS A 54 16.30 -31.83 13.87
C LYS A 54 15.40 -30.75 13.27
N LEU A 55 15.94 -29.56 13.05
CA LEU A 55 15.21 -28.41 12.56
C LEU A 55 16.09 -27.56 11.64
N TRP A 56 15.61 -27.29 10.43
CA TRP A 56 16.20 -26.34 9.49
C TRP A 56 15.36 -25.06 9.45
N ILE A 57 16.01 -23.90 9.55
CA ILE A 57 15.37 -22.60 9.64
C ILE A 57 15.89 -21.70 8.52
N THR A 58 14.99 -21.11 7.73
CA THR A 58 15.34 -20.01 6.81
C THR A 58 14.54 -18.77 7.15
N ALA A 59 15.21 -17.61 7.18
CA ALA A 59 14.66 -16.37 7.71
C ALA A 59 14.85 -15.20 6.73
N GLY A 60 13.82 -15.00 5.92
CA GLY A 60 13.81 -14.03 4.82
C GLY A 60 14.86 -14.37 3.76
N PRO A 61 14.81 -15.56 3.11
CA PRO A 61 15.71 -15.87 2.00
C PRO A 61 15.54 -14.82 0.89
N ARG A 62 16.65 -14.31 0.36
CA ARG A 62 16.69 -13.24 -0.66
C ARG A 62 17.32 -13.68 -1.98
N GLU A 63 17.32 -14.98 -2.21
CA GLU A 63 17.84 -15.61 -3.41
C GLU A 63 16.98 -16.82 -3.74
N LYS A 64 16.99 -17.22 -5.01
CA LYS A 64 16.20 -18.34 -5.50
C LYS A 64 16.85 -19.68 -5.13
N PHE A 65 16.02 -20.62 -4.73
CA PHE A 65 16.35 -22.02 -4.58
C PHE A 65 16.32 -22.70 -5.94
N THR A 66 17.28 -23.58 -6.17
CA THR A 66 17.31 -24.48 -7.32
C THR A 66 16.31 -25.62 -7.12
N ALA A 67 15.84 -26.22 -8.21
CA ALA A 67 14.93 -27.37 -8.13
C ALA A 67 15.50 -28.53 -7.31
N SER A 68 16.81 -28.76 -7.38
CA SER A 68 17.50 -29.76 -6.56
C SER A 68 17.43 -29.46 -5.06
N GLU A 69 17.56 -28.19 -4.65
CA GLU A 69 17.48 -27.83 -3.23
C GLU A 69 16.06 -27.99 -2.69
N LEU A 70 15.05 -27.63 -3.48
CA LEU A 70 13.65 -27.81 -3.11
C LEU A 70 13.30 -29.30 -2.96
N GLU A 71 13.78 -30.15 -3.86
CA GLU A 71 13.62 -31.61 -3.78
C GLU A 71 14.30 -32.19 -2.54
N VAL A 72 15.51 -31.71 -2.21
CA VAL A 72 16.21 -32.10 -0.97
C VAL A 72 15.41 -31.73 0.28
N LEU A 73 14.80 -30.53 0.32
CA LEU A 73 13.98 -30.09 1.44
C LEU A 73 12.70 -30.93 1.57
N LYS A 74 12.07 -31.29 0.45
CA LYS A 74 10.92 -32.18 0.42
C LYS A 74 11.25 -33.56 0.99
N GLN A 75 12.32 -34.18 0.48
CA GLN A 75 12.81 -35.47 0.99
C GLN A 75 13.21 -35.39 2.46
N TYR A 76 13.74 -34.25 2.91
CA TYR A 76 14.05 -34.03 4.33
C TYR A 76 12.80 -34.02 5.21
N VAL A 77 11.70 -33.37 4.80
CA VAL A 77 10.42 -33.39 5.52
C VAL A 77 9.83 -34.79 5.55
N ASP A 78 9.83 -35.49 4.42
CA ASP A 78 9.32 -36.87 4.32
C ASP A 78 10.14 -37.84 5.20
N SER A 79 11.44 -37.59 5.35
CA SER A 79 12.36 -38.32 6.23
C SER A 79 12.24 -37.96 7.72
N GLY A 80 11.20 -37.21 8.12
CA GLY A 80 10.96 -36.81 9.50
C GLY A 80 11.73 -35.56 9.96
N GLY A 81 12.33 -34.83 9.02
CA GLY A 81 12.99 -33.55 9.29
C GLY A 81 11.97 -32.43 9.52
N ASN A 82 12.36 -31.40 10.27
CA ASN A 82 11.47 -30.28 10.53
C ASN A 82 11.98 -29.00 9.89
N ILE A 83 11.07 -28.20 9.35
CA ILE A 83 11.38 -26.96 8.65
C ILE A 83 10.61 -25.80 9.28
N LEU A 84 11.30 -24.68 9.50
CA LEU A 84 10.70 -23.38 9.79
C LEU A 84 11.08 -22.40 8.67
N VAL A 85 10.09 -21.98 7.89
CA VAL A 85 10.25 -20.94 6.87
C VAL A 85 9.65 -19.64 7.39
N MET A 86 10.45 -18.58 7.37
CA MET A 86 9.97 -17.24 7.73
C MET A 86 10.23 -16.27 6.58
N LEU A 87 9.20 -15.56 6.13
CA LEU A 87 9.32 -14.47 5.16
C LEU A 87 8.93 -13.14 5.80
N GLY A 88 9.03 -12.04 5.07
CA GLY A 88 8.55 -10.73 5.52
C GLY A 88 7.51 -10.15 4.58
N GLU A 89 7.15 -8.89 4.84
CA GLU A 89 6.26 -8.10 3.98
C GLU A 89 6.67 -8.11 2.50
N GLY A 90 5.67 -7.96 1.64
CA GLY A 90 5.84 -8.03 0.19
C GLY A 90 6.17 -9.43 -0.33
N GLY A 91 6.16 -10.44 0.55
CA GLY A 91 6.29 -11.84 0.22
C GLY A 91 7.54 -12.16 -0.60
N GLU A 92 7.38 -13.10 -1.51
CA GLU A 92 8.44 -13.52 -2.44
C GLU A 92 8.87 -12.42 -3.39
N ARG A 93 7.92 -11.59 -3.86
CA ARG A 93 8.20 -10.55 -4.85
C ARG A 93 9.19 -9.52 -4.31
N LYS A 94 9.06 -9.14 -3.05
CA LYS A 94 10.00 -8.20 -2.39
C LYS A 94 11.32 -8.86 -2.02
N HIS A 95 11.30 -10.15 -1.69
CA HIS A 95 12.50 -10.89 -1.29
C HIS A 95 13.28 -11.48 -2.48
N ASP A 96 12.73 -11.49 -3.69
CA ASP A 96 13.32 -12.13 -4.89
C ASP A 96 13.72 -13.60 -4.64
N THR A 97 12.79 -14.35 -4.04
CA THR A 97 12.91 -15.80 -3.79
C THR A 97 11.76 -16.55 -4.47
N ASN A 98 11.81 -17.87 -4.41
CA ASN A 98 10.88 -18.81 -5.08
C ASN A 98 10.52 -19.98 -4.15
N ILE A 99 10.45 -19.72 -2.85
CA ILE A 99 10.17 -20.69 -1.80
C ILE A 99 8.71 -21.18 -1.79
N ASN A 100 7.75 -20.41 -2.32
CA ASN A 100 6.35 -20.79 -2.48
C ASN A 100 6.22 -22.01 -3.39
N PHE A 101 7.12 -22.24 -4.36
CA PHE A 101 7.12 -23.50 -5.13
C PHE A 101 7.19 -24.75 -4.25
N LEU A 102 7.89 -24.66 -3.11
CA LEU A 102 7.92 -25.73 -2.10
C LEU A 102 6.68 -25.69 -1.20
N LEU A 103 6.31 -24.49 -0.72
CA LEU A 103 5.24 -24.35 0.27
C LEU A 103 3.86 -24.71 -0.31
N GLU A 104 3.61 -24.43 -1.60
CA GLU A 104 2.36 -24.69 -2.28
C GLU A 104 2.06 -26.20 -2.33
N GLU A 105 3.08 -27.06 -2.45
CA GLU A 105 2.91 -28.51 -2.38
C GLU A 105 2.37 -28.98 -1.03
N PHE A 106 2.64 -28.22 0.04
CA PHE A 106 2.13 -28.46 1.38
C PHE A 106 0.84 -27.67 1.68
N GLY A 107 0.30 -26.95 0.69
CA GLY A 107 -0.93 -26.16 0.84
C GLY A 107 -0.72 -24.81 1.52
N ILE A 108 0.50 -24.26 1.53
CA ILE A 108 0.79 -22.95 2.13
C ILE A 108 1.41 -22.03 1.06
N MET A 109 1.00 -20.76 1.01
CA MET A 109 1.60 -19.76 0.13
C MET A 109 1.74 -18.43 0.86
N VAL A 110 2.89 -17.78 0.77
CA VAL A 110 3.10 -16.44 1.31
C VAL A 110 2.63 -15.40 0.30
N ASN A 111 1.72 -14.51 0.73
CA ASN A 111 1.19 -13.45 -0.11
C ASN A 111 2.19 -12.31 -0.30
N ASN A 112 2.04 -11.56 -1.38
CA ASN A 112 2.86 -10.38 -1.68
C ASN A 112 2.21 -9.10 -1.11
N ASP A 113 1.84 -9.13 0.17
CA ASP A 113 1.16 -8.04 0.86
C ASP A 113 1.89 -7.61 2.13
N ALA A 114 1.33 -6.66 2.87
CA ALA A 114 1.87 -6.22 4.14
C ALA A 114 0.73 -5.99 5.13
N VAL A 115 0.85 -6.60 6.31
CA VAL A 115 -0.11 -6.39 7.39
C VAL A 115 0.12 -5.02 8.01
N VAL A 116 -0.94 -4.23 8.12
CA VAL A 116 -0.96 -2.92 8.76
C VAL A 116 -1.99 -2.90 9.87
N ARG A 117 -1.76 -2.09 10.90
CA ARG A 117 -2.79 -1.79 11.90
C ARG A 117 -3.85 -0.85 11.33
N ASN A 118 -5.10 -0.99 11.77
CA ASN A 118 -6.16 -0.03 11.44
C ASN A 118 -6.17 1.18 12.39
N VAL A 119 -5.74 0.99 13.64
CA VAL A 119 -5.76 2.01 14.67
C VAL A 119 -4.36 2.17 15.25
N TYR A 120 -3.96 3.41 15.51
CA TYR A 120 -2.70 3.69 16.19
C TYR A 120 -2.71 3.14 17.62
N TYR A 121 -1.70 2.32 17.96
CA TYR A 121 -1.54 1.80 19.32
C TYR A 121 -0.09 1.41 19.63
N LYS A 122 0.50 1.99 20.68
CA LYS A 122 1.82 1.72 21.31
C LYS A 122 3.09 1.87 20.43
N TYR A 123 3.03 1.46 19.16
CA TYR A 123 4.15 1.47 18.22
C TYR A 123 3.94 2.51 17.12
N PHE A 124 5.05 3.05 16.61
CA PHE A 124 5.04 4.20 15.72
C PHE A 124 4.75 3.79 14.27
N HIS A 125 5.31 2.67 13.81
CA HIS A 125 5.17 2.27 12.42
C HIS A 125 3.85 1.49 12.21
N PRO A 126 3.02 1.82 11.20
CA PRO A 126 1.74 1.13 10.96
C PRO A 126 1.88 -0.39 10.80
N LYS A 127 3.00 -0.83 10.23
CA LYS A 127 3.31 -2.26 10.00
C LYS A 127 3.85 -3.00 11.21
N GLU A 128 4.04 -2.36 12.36
CA GLU A 128 4.35 -3.05 13.62
C GLU A 128 3.08 -3.65 14.24
N ALA A 129 2.24 -4.33 13.48
CA ALA A 129 0.86 -4.64 13.86
C ALA A 129 0.74 -5.40 15.19
N LEU A 130 -0.02 -4.86 16.16
CA LEU A 130 -0.28 -5.54 17.43
C LEU A 130 -1.56 -6.37 17.29
N VAL A 131 -1.44 -7.69 17.49
CA VAL A 131 -2.54 -8.63 17.34
C VAL A 131 -2.92 -9.19 18.72
N SER A 132 -4.13 -8.90 19.16
CA SER A 132 -4.65 -9.34 20.47
C SER A 132 -5.60 -10.54 20.38
N ASN A 133 -6.25 -10.74 19.23
CA ASN A 133 -7.22 -11.82 19.00
C ASN A 133 -6.87 -12.68 17.77
N GLY A 134 -5.60 -13.02 17.63
CA GLY A 134 -5.08 -13.69 16.43
C GLY A 134 -4.85 -15.19 16.60
N VAL A 135 -5.28 -15.82 17.69
CA VAL A 135 -5.05 -17.26 17.86
C VAL A 135 -6.22 -18.06 17.31
N LEU A 136 -5.96 -18.90 16.30
CA LEU A 136 -6.97 -19.73 15.65
C LEU A 136 -7.13 -21.09 16.31
N ASN A 137 -6.05 -21.68 16.83
CA ASN A 137 -6.10 -23.00 17.48
C ASN A 137 -5.89 -22.89 18.99
N ARG A 138 -6.85 -23.39 19.77
CA ARG A 138 -6.82 -23.28 21.24
C ARG A 138 -5.62 -23.99 21.90
N GLU A 139 -5.03 -24.97 21.22
CA GLU A 139 -3.88 -25.70 21.77
C GLU A 139 -2.63 -24.80 21.87
N ILE A 140 -2.52 -23.77 21.03
CA ILE A 140 -1.41 -22.81 21.10
C ILE A 140 -1.43 -22.04 22.42
N ILE A 141 -2.61 -21.71 22.94
CA ILE A 141 -2.78 -21.00 24.23
C ILE A 141 -2.39 -21.92 25.39
N ARG A 142 -2.81 -23.19 25.32
CA ARG A 142 -2.47 -24.23 26.31
C ARG A 142 -0.96 -24.48 26.35
N ALA A 143 -0.34 -24.63 25.18
CA ALA A 143 1.10 -24.80 25.04
C ALA A 143 1.89 -23.57 25.53
N ALA A 144 1.34 -22.36 25.35
CA ALA A 144 1.93 -21.13 25.88
C ALA A 144 1.80 -20.98 27.42
N GLY A 145 1.22 -21.97 28.12
CA GLY A 145 1.07 -21.97 29.57
C GLY A 145 0.02 -20.98 30.10
N LYS A 146 -0.82 -20.43 29.22
CA LYS A 146 -1.96 -19.62 29.62
C LYS A 146 -3.16 -20.53 29.84
N ALA A 147 -3.25 -21.10 31.03
CA ALA A 147 -4.50 -21.72 31.45
C ALA A 147 -5.56 -20.62 31.59
N VAL A 148 -6.70 -20.78 30.90
CA VAL A 148 -7.91 -20.02 31.21
C VAL A 148 -8.37 -20.48 32.59
N THR A 149 -7.92 -19.79 33.63
CA THR A 149 -8.36 -20.05 35.01
C THR A 149 -9.81 -19.62 35.15
N GLY A 150 -10.71 -20.59 35.18
CA GLY A 150 -12.15 -20.41 35.36
C GLY A 150 -12.89 -20.57 34.04
N VAL A 151 -13.45 -21.74 33.76
CA VAL A 151 -14.78 -22.19 34.17
C VAL A 151 -14.91 -23.63 33.66
N ILE A 152 -15.23 -24.56 34.56
CA ILE A 152 -15.90 -25.82 34.21
C ILE A 152 -17.33 -25.40 33.89
N ASP A 153 -17.61 -25.01 32.64
CA ASP A 153 -18.97 -24.93 32.10
C ASP A 153 -18.86 -24.98 30.58
N ASP A 154 -19.55 -25.97 30.02
CA ASP A 154 -19.63 -26.36 28.62
C ASP A 154 -20.33 -25.31 27.72
N GLU A 155 -20.43 -24.03 28.11
CA GLU A 155 -21.25 -23.04 27.39
C GLU A 155 -20.57 -21.70 27.02
N ASN A 156 -19.30 -21.46 27.39
CA ASN A 156 -18.57 -20.24 27.01
C ASN A 156 -17.32 -20.52 26.14
N VAL A 157 -17.56 -21.05 24.93
CA VAL A 157 -16.55 -21.30 23.89
C VAL A 157 -15.98 -19.99 23.27
N GLY A 158 -16.58 -18.83 23.59
CA GLY A 158 -16.47 -17.63 22.76
C GLY A 158 -15.29 -16.66 22.96
N ASN A 159 -14.28 -16.92 23.80
CA ASN A 159 -13.25 -15.89 24.07
C ASN A 159 -11.80 -16.35 24.25
N ASN A 160 -11.44 -17.56 23.79
CA ASN A 160 -10.05 -18.03 23.85
C ASN A 160 -9.12 -17.25 22.91
N ALA A 161 -9.64 -16.71 21.80
CA ALA A 161 -8.83 -15.99 20.80
C ALA A 161 -8.08 -14.78 21.39
N GLN A 162 -8.62 -14.13 22.42
CA GLN A 162 -8.04 -12.93 23.06
C GLN A 162 -6.96 -13.22 24.10
N ALA A 163 -6.68 -14.50 24.40
CA ALA A 163 -5.82 -14.86 25.52
C ALA A 163 -4.34 -14.51 25.30
N LEU A 164 -3.87 -14.31 24.06
CA LEU A 164 -2.47 -14.13 23.74
C LEU A 164 -2.27 -12.93 22.82
N THR A 165 -1.51 -11.94 23.28
CA THR A 165 -1.22 -10.73 22.50
C THR A 165 0.22 -10.74 22.02
N PHE A 166 0.42 -10.57 20.72
CA PHE A 166 1.73 -10.59 20.08
C PHE A 166 1.88 -9.46 19.07
N ILE A 167 3.11 -9.03 18.84
CA ILE A 167 3.43 -8.06 17.80
C ILE A 167 3.86 -8.79 16.53
N TYR A 168 3.26 -8.42 15.42
CA TYR A 168 3.49 -8.96 14.08
C TYR A 168 4.08 -7.87 13.16
N PRO A 169 5.39 -7.60 13.27
CA PRO A 169 6.03 -6.50 12.55
C PRO A 169 6.39 -6.87 11.11
N TYR A 170 6.14 -5.97 10.16
CA TYR A 170 6.58 -6.07 8.75
C TYR A 170 6.35 -7.46 8.14
N GLY A 171 5.17 -8.04 8.39
CA GLY A 171 4.83 -9.38 7.92
C GLY A 171 3.83 -9.38 6.77
N ALA A 172 3.81 -10.49 6.04
CA ALA A 172 2.86 -10.79 4.98
C ALA A 172 1.86 -11.87 5.43
N THR A 173 0.66 -11.87 4.86
CA THR A 173 -0.32 -12.92 5.14
C THR A 173 -0.01 -14.21 4.39
N LEU A 174 -0.66 -15.31 4.80
CA LEU A 174 -0.54 -16.63 4.17
C LEU A 174 -1.87 -17.05 3.57
N ASN A 175 -1.84 -17.74 2.44
CA ASN A 175 -2.93 -18.61 2.00
C ASN A 175 -2.65 -20.01 2.51
N VAL A 176 -3.64 -20.61 3.16
CA VAL A 176 -3.52 -21.94 3.75
C VAL A 176 -4.69 -22.79 3.28
N MET A 177 -4.40 -23.96 2.76
CA MET A 177 -5.36 -24.97 2.35
C MET A 177 -4.95 -26.34 2.88
N LYS A 178 -5.92 -27.25 2.98
CA LYS A 178 -5.61 -28.65 3.36
C LYS A 178 -4.61 -29.22 2.36
N PRO A 179 -3.53 -29.87 2.83
CA PRO A 179 -3.39 -30.51 4.15
C PRO A 179 -2.82 -29.63 5.29
N ALA A 180 -2.45 -28.37 5.05
CA ALA A 180 -1.95 -27.47 6.10
C ALA A 180 -3.08 -26.88 6.97
N ALA A 181 -2.70 -26.45 8.17
CA ALA A 181 -3.57 -25.86 9.18
C ALA A 181 -3.10 -24.44 9.54
N ALA A 182 -4.01 -23.46 9.51
CA ALA A 182 -3.73 -22.12 10.00
C ALA A 182 -3.82 -22.08 11.53
N VAL A 183 -2.84 -21.47 12.20
CA VAL A 183 -2.78 -21.44 13.67
C VAL A 183 -2.80 -20.03 14.26
N LEU A 184 -2.29 -19.04 13.53
CA LEU A 184 -2.42 -17.62 13.89
C LEU A 184 -2.99 -16.81 12.73
N SER A 185 -3.72 -15.75 13.05
CA SER A 185 -4.25 -14.76 12.11
C SER A 185 -3.82 -13.34 12.46
N THR A 186 -4.12 -12.39 11.56
CA THR A 186 -3.97 -10.94 11.77
C THR A 186 -4.96 -10.36 12.79
N GLY A 187 -5.97 -11.13 13.20
CA GLY A 187 -7.05 -10.68 14.10
C GLY A 187 -7.95 -9.62 13.47
N SER A 188 -8.80 -9.01 14.30
CA SER A 188 -9.84 -8.07 13.85
C SER A 188 -9.41 -6.59 13.85
N VAL A 189 -8.18 -6.28 14.27
CA VAL A 189 -7.67 -4.91 14.42
C VAL A 189 -6.60 -4.56 13.37
N CYS A 190 -6.23 -5.53 12.55
CA CYS A 190 -5.24 -5.36 11.48
C CYS A 190 -5.89 -5.55 10.11
N PHE A 191 -5.28 -4.97 9.09
CA PHE A 191 -5.67 -5.17 7.70
C PHE A 191 -4.55 -5.90 6.94
N PRO A 192 -4.89 -6.92 6.13
CA PRO A 192 -6.23 -7.51 5.96
C PRO A 192 -6.70 -8.28 7.21
N LEU A 193 -8.02 -8.24 7.46
CA LEU A 193 -8.65 -8.76 8.69
C LEU A 193 -8.69 -10.29 8.71
N ASN A 194 -8.47 -10.89 9.88
CA ASN A 194 -8.59 -12.35 10.11
C ASN A 194 -7.90 -13.22 9.05
N ARG A 195 -6.73 -12.80 8.53
CA ARG A 195 -5.97 -13.56 7.54
C ARG A 195 -4.88 -14.38 8.22
N PRO A 196 -4.56 -15.61 7.75
CA PRO A 196 -3.54 -16.43 8.38
C PRO A 196 -2.15 -15.77 8.33
N VAL A 197 -1.37 -15.90 9.40
CA VAL A 197 0.02 -15.39 9.49
C VAL A 197 1.04 -16.44 9.90
N LEU A 198 0.56 -17.55 10.50
CA LEU A 198 1.34 -18.74 10.83
C LEU A 198 0.53 -19.97 10.45
N ALA A 199 1.16 -20.90 9.74
CA ALA A 199 0.57 -22.14 9.30
C ALA A 199 1.49 -23.32 9.64
N PHE A 200 0.87 -24.45 9.98
CA PHE A 200 1.52 -25.71 10.31
C PHE A 200 1.11 -26.80 9.33
N TYR A 201 2.06 -27.63 8.97
CA TYR A 201 1.85 -28.83 8.17
C TYR A 201 2.59 -29.99 8.83
N GLN A 202 1.88 -31.11 9.02
CA GLN A 202 2.45 -32.31 9.62
C GLN A 202 2.16 -33.51 8.73
N VAL A 203 3.22 -34.25 8.38
CA VAL A 203 3.10 -35.55 7.71
C VAL A 203 2.67 -36.59 8.74
N LYS A 204 1.71 -37.46 8.40
CA LYS A 204 1.07 -38.44 9.31
C LYS A 204 2.08 -39.27 10.14
N ASP A 205 3.20 -39.66 9.55
CA ASP A 205 4.29 -40.41 10.20
C ASP A 205 5.68 -39.78 9.96
N GLY A 206 5.73 -38.48 9.68
CA GLY A 206 6.91 -37.82 9.14
C GLY A 206 7.25 -36.48 9.79
N GLY A 207 7.77 -35.57 8.98
CA GLY A 207 8.29 -34.28 9.41
C GLY A 207 7.20 -33.23 9.61
N LYS A 208 7.62 -32.10 10.19
CA LYS A 208 6.76 -30.94 10.45
C LYS A 208 7.31 -29.70 9.74
N LEU A 209 6.41 -28.95 9.11
CA LEU A 209 6.70 -27.68 8.47
C LEU A 209 5.89 -26.58 9.16
N ALA A 210 6.56 -25.51 9.55
CA ALA A 210 5.93 -24.28 10.01
C ALA A 210 6.32 -23.13 9.08
N VAL A 211 5.34 -22.32 8.70
CA VAL A 211 5.54 -21.14 7.86
C VAL A 211 5.03 -19.92 8.60
N LEU A 212 5.87 -18.91 8.74
CA LEU A 212 5.54 -17.66 9.42
C LEU A 212 5.78 -16.46 8.50
N GLY A 213 4.79 -15.61 8.33
CA GLY A 213 4.88 -14.49 7.39
C GLY A 213 5.71 -13.27 7.85
N SER A 214 6.31 -13.32 9.05
CA SER A 214 7.19 -12.25 9.59
C SER A 214 8.49 -12.76 10.22
N CYS A 215 9.59 -12.66 9.49
CA CYS A 215 10.93 -12.92 10.03
C CYS A 215 11.34 -11.91 11.12
N HIS A 216 10.72 -10.73 11.15
CA HIS A 216 10.96 -9.71 12.17
C HIS A 216 10.36 -10.08 13.54
N MET A 217 9.30 -10.90 13.58
CA MET A 217 8.60 -11.28 14.81
C MET A 217 9.51 -11.88 15.88
N PHE A 218 10.50 -12.69 15.46
CA PHE A 218 11.48 -13.34 16.34
C PHE A 218 12.85 -12.65 16.35
N SER A 219 12.96 -11.45 15.77
CA SER A 219 14.19 -10.67 15.83
C SER A 219 14.44 -10.13 17.23
N ASP A 220 15.71 -9.83 17.53
CA ASP A 220 16.15 -9.29 18.82
C ASP A 220 15.36 -8.03 19.26
N GLN A 221 14.81 -7.28 18.31
CA GLN A 221 14.01 -6.08 18.58
C GLN A 221 12.59 -6.37 19.08
N TYR A 222 11.99 -7.51 18.71
CA TYR A 222 10.58 -7.82 18.97
C TYR A 222 10.35 -9.08 19.78
N LEU A 223 11.33 -9.97 19.91
CA LEU A 223 11.15 -11.24 20.62
C LEU A 223 10.76 -11.05 22.10
N ASP A 224 11.35 -10.06 22.77
CA ASP A 224 11.06 -9.75 24.17
C ASP A 224 9.91 -8.73 24.33
N LYS A 225 9.25 -8.33 23.24
CA LYS A 225 8.06 -7.47 23.27
C LYS A 225 6.79 -8.32 23.32
N GLU A 226 5.82 -7.86 24.11
CA GLU A 226 4.55 -8.56 24.35
C GLU A 226 4.77 -10.03 24.69
N GLU A 227 4.12 -10.96 23.97
CA GLU A 227 4.23 -12.40 24.20
C GLU A 227 4.85 -13.15 23.03
N ASN A 228 5.65 -12.47 22.20
CA ASN A 228 6.34 -13.08 21.07
C ASN A 228 7.27 -14.22 21.49
N SER A 229 7.91 -14.11 22.65
CA SER A 229 8.71 -15.18 23.23
C SER A 229 7.92 -16.47 23.44
N LYS A 230 6.68 -16.39 23.92
CA LYS A 230 5.80 -17.56 24.10
C LYS A 230 5.41 -18.18 22.77
N ILE A 231 5.10 -17.37 21.75
CA ILE A 231 4.82 -17.88 20.40
C ILE A 231 6.03 -18.63 19.85
N MET A 232 7.24 -18.06 19.99
CA MET A 232 8.48 -18.70 19.57
C MET A 232 8.68 -20.05 20.28
N ASP A 233 8.46 -20.10 21.59
CA ASP A 233 8.59 -21.32 22.38
C ASP A 233 7.59 -22.40 21.93
N VAL A 234 6.32 -22.04 21.68
CA VAL A 234 5.30 -22.96 21.17
C VAL A 234 5.63 -23.48 19.77
N VAL A 235 6.07 -22.61 18.85
CA VAL A 235 6.47 -23.01 17.49
C VAL A 235 7.66 -23.96 17.54
N CYS A 236 8.69 -23.63 18.31
CA CYS A 236 9.87 -24.48 18.46
C CYS A 236 9.52 -25.81 19.13
N GLN A 237 8.67 -25.80 20.15
CA GLN A 237 8.22 -27.01 20.83
C GLN A 237 7.39 -27.90 19.89
N TRP A 238 6.47 -27.33 19.11
CA TRP A 238 5.65 -28.09 18.17
C TRP A 238 6.51 -28.75 17.08
N LEU A 239 7.51 -28.05 16.55
CA LEU A 239 8.46 -28.60 15.57
C LEU A 239 9.37 -29.67 16.18
N THR A 240 9.84 -29.49 17.40
CA THR A 240 10.88 -30.38 17.98
C THR A 240 10.32 -31.57 18.75
N THR A 241 9.11 -31.44 19.31
CA THR A 241 8.47 -32.44 20.17
C THR A 241 7.12 -32.87 19.62
N ASP A 242 6.65 -34.05 20.03
CA ASP A 242 5.34 -34.58 19.65
C ASP A 242 4.28 -34.37 20.73
N THR A 243 4.50 -33.42 21.65
CA THR A 243 3.59 -33.18 22.79
C THR A 243 2.37 -32.33 22.42
N ILE A 244 2.50 -31.50 21.39
CA ILE A 244 1.45 -30.54 21.00
C ILE A 244 0.66 -31.14 19.84
N HIS A 245 -0.59 -31.52 20.12
CA HIS A 245 -1.54 -32.00 19.11
C HIS A 245 -2.60 -30.95 18.84
N LEU A 246 -2.65 -30.45 17.60
CA LEU A 246 -3.62 -29.44 17.20
C LEU A 246 -5.05 -29.95 17.37
N ASN A 247 -5.93 -29.07 17.85
CA ASN A 247 -7.35 -29.36 17.92
C ASN A 247 -7.92 -29.50 16.49
N GLN A 248 -8.54 -30.63 16.17
CA GLN A 248 -9.03 -30.92 14.80
C GLN A 248 -10.21 -30.05 14.39
N ILE A 249 -11.08 -29.64 15.33
CA ILE A 249 -12.23 -28.78 15.04
C ILE A 249 -11.74 -27.42 14.55
N ASP A 250 -10.79 -26.84 15.30
CA ASP A 250 -10.19 -25.54 14.97
C ASP A 250 -9.32 -25.61 13.68
N VAL A 251 -8.87 -26.81 13.28
CA VAL A 251 -8.15 -27.04 12.01
C VAL A 251 -9.10 -27.18 10.82
N ASP A 252 -10.24 -27.85 11.02
CA ASP A 252 -11.22 -28.10 9.98
C ASP A 252 -12.04 -26.85 9.65
N ASP A 253 -12.30 -25.99 10.63
CA ASP A 253 -13.06 -24.73 10.49
C ASP A 253 -12.36 -23.56 11.21
N PRO A 254 -11.25 -23.03 10.66
CA PRO A 254 -10.54 -21.90 11.25
C PRO A 254 -11.29 -20.59 11.00
N GLU A 255 -11.36 -19.70 12.00
CA GLU A 255 -11.97 -18.36 11.91
C GLU A 255 -11.16 -17.38 11.03
N VAL A 256 -11.10 -17.66 9.72
CA VAL A 256 -10.33 -16.92 8.73
C VAL A 256 -11.27 -16.22 7.76
N ALA A 257 -10.95 -14.98 7.39
CA ALA A 257 -11.70 -14.23 6.38
C ALA A 257 -11.12 -14.39 4.97
N ASP A 258 -12.00 -14.20 3.97
CA ASP A 258 -11.59 -14.11 2.57
C ASP A 258 -10.65 -12.93 2.32
N TYR A 259 -9.82 -13.06 1.30
CA TYR A 259 -8.87 -12.01 0.95
C TYR A 259 -9.58 -10.84 0.27
N THR A 260 -9.80 -9.76 1.02
CA THR A 260 -10.34 -8.52 0.46
C THR A 260 -9.22 -7.69 -0.16
N MET A 261 -9.16 -7.66 -1.49
CA MET A 261 -8.29 -6.74 -2.22
C MET A 261 -8.81 -5.31 -2.09
N LEU A 262 -8.03 -4.41 -1.48
CA LEU A 262 -8.32 -2.99 -1.58
C LEU A 262 -7.89 -2.50 -2.96
N PRO A 263 -8.78 -1.84 -3.73
CA PRO A 263 -8.36 -1.23 -4.97
C PRO A 263 -7.40 -0.07 -4.66
N ASP A 264 -6.45 0.20 -5.57
CA ASP A 264 -5.54 1.33 -5.43
C ASP A 264 -6.32 2.64 -5.52
N THR A 265 -6.62 3.23 -4.37
CA THR A 265 -7.40 4.47 -4.28
C THR A 265 -6.69 5.65 -4.91
N GLY A 266 -5.35 5.64 -4.97
CA GLY A 266 -4.57 6.68 -5.63
C GLY A 266 -4.69 6.57 -7.15
N GLN A 267 -4.51 5.37 -7.69
CA GLN A 267 -4.73 5.14 -9.12
C GLN A 267 -6.20 5.37 -9.52
N LEU A 268 -7.15 5.04 -8.64
CA LEU A 268 -8.57 5.32 -8.87
C LEU A 268 -8.93 6.80 -8.76
N SER A 269 -8.22 7.60 -7.96
CA SER A 269 -8.47 9.05 -7.87
C SER A 269 -7.90 9.81 -9.06
N GLU A 270 -6.85 9.29 -9.69
CA GLU A 270 -6.30 9.81 -10.95
C GLU A 270 -7.22 9.55 -12.16
N ARG A 271 -8.13 8.57 -12.07
CA ARG A 271 -9.15 8.37 -13.11
C ARG A 271 -10.15 9.51 -13.05
N LEU A 272 -10.13 10.38 -14.05
CA LEU A 272 -11.18 11.38 -14.33
C LEU A 272 -12.54 10.67 -14.34
N ARG A 273 -13.29 10.80 -13.24
CA ARG A 273 -14.70 10.43 -13.23
C ARG A 273 -15.43 11.51 -14.00
N VAL A 274 -15.86 11.18 -15.22
CA VAL A 274 -16.89 11.99 -15.88
C VAL A 274 -18.12 11.87 -14.99
N CYS A 275 -18.45 12.94 -14.28
CA CYS A 275 -19.73 13.04 -13.61
C CYS A 275 -20.79 12.93 -14.71
N LEU A 276 -21.30 11.73 -14.94
CA LEU A 276 -22.61 11.59 -15.55
C LEU A 276 -23.53 12.28 -14.54
N GLN A 277 -23.96 13.49 -14.89
CA GLN A 277 -25.02 14.19 -14.18
C GLN A 277 -26.15 13.16 -13.99
N GLU A 278 -26.50 12.86 -12.74
CA GLU A 278 -27.65 12.02 -12.46
C GLU A 278 -28.82 12.58 -13.25
N GLN A 279 -29.45 11.75 -14.07
CA GLN A 279 -30.66 12.19 -14.77
C GLN A 279 -31.70 12.52 -13.69
N ASP A 280 -32.41 13.64 -13.87
CA ASP A 280 -33.55 13.98 -13.03
C ASP A 280 -34.50 12.78 -12.97
N GLU A 281 -35.12 12.53 -11.80
CA GLU A 281 -36.07 11.42 -11.64
C GLU A 281 -37.11 11.45 -12.76
N ASN A 282 -37.26 10.32 -13.46
CA ASN A 282 -38.28 10.20 -14.50
C ASN A 282 -39.66 10.52 -13.91
N PRO A 283 -40.49 11.31 -14.61
CA PRO A 283 -41.85 11.61 -14.16
C PRO A 283 -42.62 10.31 -13.88
N ARG A 284 -43.32 10.26 -12.73
CA ARG A 284 -44.15 9.08 -12.36
C ARG A 284 -45.26 8.79 -13.37
N ASP A 285 -45.69 9.80 -14.10
CA ASP A 285 -46.65 9.68 -15.18
C ASP A 285 -45.92 9.61 -16.53
N PHE A 286 -45.76 8.41 -17.08
CA PHE A 286 -45.09 8.21 -18.36
C PHE A 286 -45.76 8.95 -19.52
N THR A 287 -47.03 9.35 -19.36
CA THR A 287 -47.79 10.10 -20.36
C THR A 287 -47.25 11.53 -20.56
N SER A 288 -46.58 12.10 -19.56
CA SER A 288 -45.97 13.44 -19.67
C SER A 288 -44.73 13.48 -20.58
N LEU A 289 -44.15 12.32 -20.89
CA LEU A 289 -43.04 12.18 -21.83
C LEU A 289 -43.51 12.26 -23.29
N PHE A 290 -44.82 12.09 -23.55
CA PHE A 290 -45.39 12.15 -24.88
C PHE A 290 -45.84 13.56 -25.22
N ASN A 291 -44.96 14.32 -25.87
CA ASN A 291 -45.32 15.62 -26.41
C ASN A 291 -46.13 15.46 -27.71
N THR A 292 -47.45 15.36 -27.59
CA THR A 292 -48.40 15.26 -28.71
C THR A 292 -48.46 16.54 -29.58
N SER A 293 -47.86 17.65 -29.15
CA SER A 293 -47.83 18.89 -29.94
C SER A 293 -46.80 18.88 -31.07
N LEU A 294 -45.77 18.02 -30.99
CA LEU A 294 -44.73 17.91 -32.02
C LEU A 294 -45.21 17.21 -33.31
N LEU A 295 -46.30 16.44 -33.23
CA LEU A 295 -46.89 15.68 -34.34
C LEU A 295 -48.24 16.24 -34.80
N LYS A 296 -48.44 17.55 -34.64
CA LYS A 296 -49.64 18.22 -35.17
C LYS A 296 -49.46 18.50 -36.67
N LEU A 297 -50.08 17.68 -37.52
CA LEU A 297 -50.31 18.00 -38.94
C LEU A 297 -51.27 19.20 -39.02
N SER A 298 -50.72 20.41 -39.00
CA SER A 298 -51.49 21.64 -39.23
C SER A 298 -51.46 22.03 -40.70
N THR A 299 -52.63 22.32 -41.26
CA THR A 299 -52.80 22.85 -42.63
C THR A 299 -52.80 24.39 -42.65
N ASP A 300 -52.53 25.04 -41.51
CA ASP A 300 -52.60 26.51 -41.37
C ASP A 300 -51.62 27.24 -42.30
N SER A 301 -50.48 26.61 -42.63
CA SER A 301 -49.47 27.18 -43.53
C SER A 301 -49.82 27.05 -45.02
N LEU A 302 -50.82 26.24 -45.38
CA LEU A 302 -51.17 25.98 -46.78
C LEU A 302 -51.67 27.25 -47.50
N THR A 303 -52.47 28.07 -46.82
CA THR A 303 -52.97 29.34 -47.37
C THR A 303 -51.84 30.34 -47.63
N HIS A 304 -50.83 30.38 -46.76
CA HIS A 304 -49.64 31.20 -46.94
C HIS A 304 -48.83 30.74 -48.15
N VAL A 305 -48.65 29.43 -48.33
CA VAL A 305 -47.96 28.85 -49.50
C VAL A 305 -48.70 29.17 -50.80
N ILE A 306 -50.03 28.99 -50.86
CA ILE A 306 -50.82 29.30 -52.07
C ILE A 306 -50.75 30.80 -52.41
N ASN A 307 -50.76 31.68 -51.42
CA ASN A 307 -50.59 33.11 -51.65
C ASN A 307 -49.17 33.48 -52.10
N ALA A 308 -48.15 32.76 -51.64
CA ALA A 308 -46.76 32.98 -52.08
C ALA A 308 -46.57 32.68 -53.58
N TYR A 309 -47.25 31.67 -54.13
CA TYR A 309 -47.24 31.42 -55.59
C TYR A 309 -47.71 32.64 -56.39
N LYS A 310 -48.75 33.35 -55.90
CA LYS A 310 -49.22 34.60 -56.53
C LYS A 310 -48.20 35.74 -56.41
N GLN A 311 -47.56 35.89 -55.25
CA GLN A 311 -46.56 36.94 -55.02
C GLN A 311 -45.29 36.73 -55.84
N LEU A 312 -44.84 35.48 -55.97
CA LEU A 312 -43.63 35.11 -56.71
C LEU A 312 -43.89 34.99 -58.22
N ASN A 313 -45.15 35.18 -58.66
CA ASN A 313 -45.59 35.03 -60.05
C ASN A 313 -45.21 33.67 -60.66
N VAL A 314 -45.22 32.62 -59.84
CA VAL A 314 -44.96 31.23 -60.24
C VAL A 314 -46.29 30.53 -60.45
N LYS A 315 -46.41 29.78 -61.56
CA LYS A 315 -47.63 28.99 -61.83
C LYS A 315 -47.79 27.91 -60.76
N HIS A 316 -48.99 27.81 -60.20
CA HIS A 316 -49.35 26.75 -59.26
C HIS A 316 -49.71 25.48 -60.05
N GLU A 317 -48.70 24.74 -60.48
CA GLU A 317 -48.82 23.47 -61.22
C GLU A 317 -47.97 22.37 -60.55
N ALA A 318 -48.33 21.11 -60.78
CA ALA A 318 -47.55 19.99 -60.26
C ALA A 318 -46.15 20.00 -60.91
N LEU A 319 -45.11 20.20 -60.11
CA LEU A 319 -43.72 20.27 -60.57
C LEU A 319 -43.36 18.99 -61.33
N GLN A 320 -42.97 19.13 -62.60
CA GLN A 320 -42.40 18.06 -63.38
C GLN A 320 -40.89 17.96 -63.10
N LEU A 321 -40.36 16.74 -63.12
CA LEU A 321 -38.96 16.49 -62.84
C LEU A 321 -38.09 17.08 -63.97
N ILE A 322 -37.49 18.25 -63.75
CA ILE A 322 -36.50 18.80 -64.68
C ILE A 322 -35.22 17.99 -64.50
N GLN A 323 -34.76 17.30 -65.55
CA GLN A 323 -33.46 16.62 -65.51
C GLN A 323 -32.34 17.68 -65.43
N PRO A 324 -31.57 17.74 -64.34
CA PRO A 324 -30.49 18.71 -64.22
C PRO A 324 -29.38 18.37 -65.23
N GLN A 325 -28.97 19.36 -66.03
CA GLN A 325 -27.71 19.30 -66.76
C GLN A 325 -26.60 19.82 -65.83
N PHE A 326 -25.73 18.92 -65.39
CA PHE A 326 -24.56 19.28 -64.61
C PHE A 326 -23.38 19.52 -65.56
N GLU A 327 -22.92 20.77 -65.65
CA GLU A 327 -21.58 21.02 -66.16
C GLU A 327 -20.58 20.63 -65.07
N THR A 328 -19.73 19.64 -65.35
CA THR A 328 -18.63 19.23 -64.47
C THR A 328 -17.33 19.84 -64.99
N PRO A 329 -16.94 21.05 -64.55
CA PRO A 329 -15.77 21.75 -65.07
C PRO A 329 -14.43 21.15 -64.58
N LEU A 330 -14.46 20.27 -63.58
CA LEU A 330 -13.27 19.70 -62.98
C LEU A 330 -13.04 18.25 -63.45
N PRO A 331 -11.77 17.86 -63.70
CA PRO A 331 -11.43 16.48 -64.00
C PRO A 331 -11.75 15.55 -62.82
N PRO A 332 -12.04 14.26 -63.08
CA PRO A 332 -12.41 13.31 -62.04
C PRO A 332 -11.26 13.10 -61.03
N LEU A 333 -11.59 13.17 -59.74
CA LEU A 333 -10.65 13.00 -58.62
C LEU A 333 -10.02 11.60 -58.64
N GLN A 334 -8.70 11.53 -58.43
CA GLN A 334 -7.97 10.29 -58.19
C GLN A 334 -7.70 10.10 -56.70
N SER A 335 -7.69 8.86 -56.23
CA SER A 335 -7.40 8.54 -54.83
C SER A 335 -5.92 8.78 -54.51
N GLU A 336 -5.69 9.39 -53.35
CA GLU A 336 -4.36 9.67 -52.82
C GLU A 336 -3.74 8.38 -52.28
N VAL A 337 -2.54 8.01 -52.75
CA VAL A 337 -1.88 6.72 -52.45
C VAL A 337 -0.76 6.87 -51.40
N PHE A 338 -0.64 8.05 -50.78
CA PHE A 338 0.38 8.34 -49.78
C PHE A 338 -0.26 8.82 -48.49
N GLU A 339 0.26 8.34 -47.36
CA GLU A 339 -0.19 8.78 -46.04
C GLU A 339 0.20 10.24 -45.78
N PRO A 340 -0.67 11.04 -45.13
CA PRO A 340 -0.37 12.43 -44.81
C PRO A 340 0.80 12.51 -43.82
N ALA A 341 1.87 13.22 -44.20
CA ALA A 341 3.01 13.48 -43.32
C ALA A 341 2.63 14.54 -42.27
N PHE A 342 2.41 14.11 -41.02
CA PHE A 342 2.26 15.03 -39.90
C PHE A 342 3.62 15.60 -39.50
N LYS A 343 3.69 16.92 -39.24
CA LYS A 343 4.90 17.58 -38.73
C LYS A 343 5.02 17.32 -37.23
N ASP A 344 6.12 16.69 -36.82
CA ASP A 344 6.47 16.59 -35.40
C ASP A 344 6.75 17.99 -34.81
N LEU A 345 6.39 18.17 -33.53
CA LEU A 345 6.64 19.41 -32.80
C LEU A 345 8.14 19.56 -32.49
N PRO A 346 8.69 20.78 -32.53
CA PRO A 346 10.09 21.01 -32.17
C PRO A 346 10.31 20.75 -30.67
N PRO A 347 11.50 20.23 -30.28
CA PRO A 347 11.84 20.01 -28.88
C PRO A 347 11.92 21.33 -28.09
N PRO A 348 11.63 21.32 -26.77
CA PRO A 348 11.67 22.52 -25.95
C PRO A 348 13.10 23.08 -25.83
N MET A 349 13.23 24.40 -25.91
CA MET A 349 14.52 25.10 -25.84
C MET A 349 15.03 25.16 -24.39
N LEU A 350 15.80 24.14 -23.98
CA LEU A 350 16.43 24.08 -22.64
C LEU A 350 17.61 25.05 -22.45
N ASP A 351 18.23 25.54 -23.52
CA ASP A 351 19.47 26.35 -23.46
C ASP A 351 19.28 27.79 -22.93
N LEU A 352 18.05 28.21 -22.65
CA LEU A 352 17.73 29.56 -22.14
C LEU A 352 17.27 29.56 -20.67
N PHE A 353 17.30 28.42 -19.98
CA PHE A 353 16.92 28.34 -18.57
C PHE A 353 18.16 28.48 -17.67
N ASP A 354 18.32 29.65 -17.04
CA ASP A 354 19.35 29.88 -16.04
C ASP A 354 18.96 29.16 -14.73
N LEU A 355 19.51 27.96 -14.56
CA LEU A 355 19.24 27.12 -13.39
C LEU A 355 19.73 27.80 -12.10
N ASP A 356 20.82 28.56 -12.15
CA ASP A 356 21.35 29.26 -10.98
C ASP A 356 20.39 30.36 -10.52
N GLU A 357 19.71 31.06 -11.44
CA GLU A 357 18.66 32.00 -11.08
C GLU A 357 17.47 31.30 -10.40
N THR A 358 17.03 30.15 -10.92
CA THR A 358 15.86 29.43 -10.39
C THR A 358 16.10 28.74 -9.05
N PHE A 359 17.31 28.25 -8.78
CA PHE A 359 17.65 27.57 -7.52
C PHE A 359 18.26 28.51 -6.46
N SER A 360 18.56 29.76 -6.82
CA SER A 360 19.08 30.74 -5.86
C SER A 360 18.03 31.15 -4.81
N SER A 361 18.45 31.18 -3.55
CA SER A 361 17.60 31.63 -2.46
C SER A 361 17.21 33.11 -2.62
N GLU A 362 16.04 33.49 -2.09
CA GLU A 362 15.48 34.84 -2.15
C GLU A 362 16.50 35.93 -1.74
N LYS A 363 17.31 35.66 -0.70
CA LYS A 363 18.35 36.59 -0.20
C LYS A 363 19.46 36.84 -1.23
N VAL A 364 19.89 35.80 -1.94
CA VAL A 364 20.95 35.91 -2.96
C VAL A 364 20.43 36.68 -4.17
N ARG A 365 19.17 36.42 -4.57
CA ARG A 365 18.51 37.13 -5.68
C ARG A 365 18.35 38.61 -5.40
N LEU A 366 17.94 38.98 -4.18
CA LEU A 366 17.86 40.38 -3.76
C LEU A 366 19.23 41.07 -3.75
N ALA A 367 20.28 40.40 -3.27
CA ALA A 367 21.63 40.94 -3.28
C ALA A 367 22.17 41.17 -4.70
N GLN A 368 21.92 40.23 -5.63
CA GLN A 368 22.29 40.38 -7.04
C GLN A 368 21.51 41.52 -7.71
N LEU A 369 20.22 41.66 -7.40
CA LEU A 369 19.39 42.74 -7.92
C LEU A 369 19.87 44.11 -7.41
N SER A 370 20.24 44.21 -6.13
CA SER A 370 20.78 45.44 -5.53
C SER A 370 22.10 45.88 -6.16
N ASN A 371 22.91 44.94 -6.65
CA ASN A 371 24.16 45.26 -7.34
C ASN A 371 23.97 45.65 -8.81
N LYS A 372 22.80 45.33 -9.40
CA LYS A 372 22.48 45.59 -10.81
C LYS A 372 21.75 46.92 -11.04
N CYS A 373 21.07 47.46 -10.04
CA CYS A 373 20.29 48.70 -10.15
C CYS A 373 21.06 49.93 -9.63
N SER A 374 20.87 51.07 -10.29
CA SER A 374 21.33 52.39 -9.83
C SER A 374 20.16 53.22 -9.26
N ASP A 375 20.45 54.41 -8.72
CA ASP A 375 19.44 55.29 -8.11
C ASP A 375 18.31 55.72 -9.09
N ASP A 376 18.57 55.68 -10.40
CA ASP A 376 17.59 56.03 -11.43
C ASP A 376 16.54 54.92 -11.67
N ASP A 377 16.80 53.68 -11.21
CA ASP A 377 15.97 52.49 -11.43
C ASP A 377 15.13 52.06 -10.21
N MET A 378 14.91 52.97 -9.26
CA MET A 378 14.25 52.67 -7.98
C MET A 378 12.88 51.98 -8.12
N GLU A 379 12.06 52.40 -9.09
CA GLU A 379 10.73 51.79 -9.30
C GLU A 379 10.83 50.35 -9.80
N PHE A 380 11.78 50.09 -10.71
CA PHE A 380 12.05 48.75 -11.22
C PHE A 380 12.59 47.83 -10.12
N TYR A 381 13.50 48.34 -9.30
CA TYR A 381 14.08 47.64 -8.16
C TYR A 381 13.00 47.18 -7.17
N VAL A 382 12.11 48.09 -6.76
CA VAL A 382 11.04 47.78 -5.79
C VAL A 382 10.07 46.73 -6.34
N ARG A 383 9.70 46.82 -7.63
CA ARG A 383 8.80 45.84 -8.25
C ARG A 383 9.42 44.45 -8.32
N LYS A 384 10.69 44.35 -8.72
CA LYS A 384 11.41 43.08 -8.81
C LYS A 384 11.68 42.45 -7.44
N CYS A 385 11.94 43.26 -6.41
CA CYS A 385 11.98 42.78 -5.03
C CYS A 385 10.63 42.19 -4.59
N GLY A 386 9.52 42.84 -4.95
CA GLY A 386 8.17 42.33 -4.71
C GLY A 386 7.88 40.99 -5.37
N ASP A 387 8.39 40.79 -6.60
CA ASP A 387 8.29 39.51 -7.32
C ASP A 387 9.12 38.40 -6.65
N ILE A 388 10.36 38.70 -6.26
CA ILE A 388 11.25 37.73 -5.59
C ILE A 388 10.68 37.29 -4.24
N LEU A 389 10.06 38.20 -3.50
CA LEU A 389 9.44 37.93 -2.20
C LEU A 389 7.99 37.39 -2.30
N GLY A 390 7.46 37.21 -3.52
CA GLY A 390 6.12 36.67 -3.74
C GLY A 390 4.97 37.59 -3.30
N VAL A 391 5.22 38.88 -3.15
CA VAL A 391 4.24 39.89 -2.69
C VAL A 391 3.30 40.30 -3.81
N THR A 392 3.78 40.35 -5.06
CA THR A 392 2.97 40.70 -6.25
C THR A 392 1.87 39.70 -6.58
N GLY A 393 1.98 38.45 -6.09
CA GLY A 393 0.92 37.45 -6.18
C GLY A 393 -0.27 37.69 -5.24
N LYS A 394 -0.08 38.51 -4.19
CA LYS A 394 -1.08 38.85 -3.18
C LYS A 394 -1.77 40.20 -3.44
N LEU A 395 -1.37 40.90 -4.49
CA LEU A 395 -1.90 42.21 -4.89
C LEU A 395 -2.73 42.10 -6.17
N ASP A 396 -3.82 42.86 -6.26
CA ASP A 396 -4.68 42.91 -7.44
C ASP A 396 -3.93 43.38 -8.69
N LYS A 397 -4.36 42.90 -9.86
CA LYS A 397 -3.65 43.11 -11.15
C LYS A 397 -3.46 44.59 -11.53
N GLU A 398 -4.31 45.48 -11.01
CA GLU A 398 -4.28 46.92 -11.29
C GLU A 398 -3.42 47.72 -10.28
N HIS A 399 -2.97 47.11 -9.17
CA HIS A 399 -2.24 47.77 -8.09
C HIS A 399 -0.85 47.16 -7.84
N ARG A 400 -0.06 46.99 -8.90
CA ARG A 400 1.30 46.41 -8.85
C ARG A 400 2.43 47.44 -8.95
N ASP A 401 2.12 48.68 -8.60
CA ASP A 401 3.12 49.76 -8.57
C ASP A 401 4.00 49.68 -7.31
N ALA A 402 5.21 50.25 -7.39
CA ALA A 402 6.19 50.22 -6.30
C ALA A 402 5.64 50.72 -4.95
N LYS A 403 4.73 51.70 -4.97
CA LYS A 403 4.08 52.25 -3.77
C LYS A 403 3.22 51.24 -3.03
N HIS A 404 2.43 50.44 -3.75
CA HIS A 404 1.52 49.45 -3.16
C HIS A 404 2.29 48.23 -2.60
N ILE A 405 3.40 47.87 -3.25
CA ILE A 405 4.30 46.81 -2.75
C ILE A 405 4.94 47.25 -1.42
N LEU A 406 5.43 48.48 -1.34
CA LEU A 406 6.01 49.02 -0.10
C LEU A 406 4.95 49.19 1.00
N GLU A 407 3.75 49.68 0.67
CA GLU A 407 2.65 49.79 1.62
C GLU A 407 2.31 48.44 2.25
N HIS A 408 2.20 47.37 1.45
CA HIS A 408 1.93 46.02 1.94
C HIS A 408 3.04 45.51 2.88
N VAL A 409 4.31 45.75 2.53
CA VAL A 409 5.45 45.37 3.37
C VAL A 409 5.48 46.17 4.66
N PHE A 410 5.27 47.48 4.61
CA PHE A 410 5.21 48.33 5.80
C PHE A 410 4.04 47.97 6.71
N PHE A 411 2.89 47.63 6.15
CA PHE A 411 1.74 47.15 6.92
C PHE A 411 2.10 45.87 7.69
N GLN A 412 2.73 44.89 7.04
CA GLN A 412 3.19 43.66 7.70
C GLN A 412 4.24 43.93 8.79
N VAL A 413 5.17 44.86 8.57
CA VAL A 413 6.16 45.24 9.60
C VAL A 413 5.48 45.91 10.80
N VAL A 414 4.46 46.73 10.57
CA VAL A 414 3.67 47.37 11.63
C VAL A 414 2.87 46.33 12.41
N GLU A 415 2.21 45.37 11.74
CA GLU A 415 1.53 44.27 12.42
C GLU A 415 2.49 43.39 13.21
N PHE A 416 3.65 43.06 12.66
CA PHE A 416 4.68 42.30 13.36
C PHE A 416 5.17 43.03 14.62
N LYS A 417 5.37 44.36 14.54
CA LYS A 417 5.74 45.16 15.72
C LYS A 417 4.62 45.29 16.75
N LYS A 418 3.35 45.32 16.34
CA LYS A 418 2.21 45.29 17.28
C LYS A 418 2.17 43.97 18.05
N LEU A 419 2.42 42.84 17.39
CA LEU A 419 2.48 41.52 18.03
C LEU A 419 3.61 41.44 19.09
N ASN A 420 4.76 42.05 18.81
CA ASN A 420 5.90 42.03 19.75
C ASN A 420 5.74 43.00 20.94
N GLN A 421 4.82 43.98 20.87
CA GLN A 421 4.53 44.84 22.03
C GLN A 421 3.80 44.09 23.14
N GLU A 422 3.02 43.05 22.84
CA GLU A 422 2.37 42.22 23.88
C GLU A 422 3.38 41.36 24.66
N HIS A 423 4.47 40.90 24.03
CA HIS A 423 5.52 40.12 24.70
C HIS A 423 6.44 40.97 25.60
N ASP A 424 6.68 42.24 25.26
CA ASP A 424 7.55 43.12 26.07
C ASP A 424 6.87 43.64 27.35
N ILE A 425 5.52 43.65 27.42
CA ILE A 425 4.76 44.10 28.60
C ILE A 425 4.75 43.02 29.70
N ASP A 426 4.58 41.74 29.33
CA ASP A 426 4.54 40.62 30.29
C ASP A 426 5.90 40.35 30.97
N THR A 427 7.01 40.84 30.39
CA THR A 427 8.35 40.61 30.95
C THR A 427 8.76 41.66 32.01
N MET A 428 8.02 42.78 32.13
CA MET A 428 8.32 43.85 33.10
C MET A 428 7.48 43.81 34.39
N GLU A 429 6.37 43.05 34.46
CA GLU A 429 5.52 42.98 35.66
C GLU A 429 6.02 42.00 36.76
N GLY A 430 7.13 41.29 36.54
CA GLY A 430 7.63 40.25 37.46
C GLY A 430 8.61 40.69 38.56
N GLN A 431 8.97 41.98 38.69
CA GLN A 431 10.03 42.41 39.61
C GLN A 431 9.70 43.64 40.46
N PHE A 432 8.60 43.68 41.22
CA PHE A 432 8.53 44.55 42.42
C PHE A 432 7.51 44.02 43.44
N SER A 433 7.99 43.22 44.40
CA SER A 433 7.29 42.98 45.67
C SER A 433 7.91 43.88 46.74
N PRO A 434 7.15 44.79 47.39
CA PRO A 434 7.67 45.55 48.52
C PRO A 434 7.57 44.75 49.81
N HIS A 435 8.66 44.73 50.55
CA HIS A 435 8.70 44.31 51.95
C HIS A 435 7.74 45.14 52.81
N SER A 436 6.85 44.47 53.55
CA SER A 436 6.59 44.64 54.99
C SER A 436 5.56 43.62 55.45
#